data_AF-A0A150N164-F1
#
_entry.id   AF-A0A150N164-F1
#
_cell.length_a   1.000
_cell.length_b   1.000
_cell.length_c   1.000
_cell.angle_alpha   90.00
_cell.angle_beta   90.00
_cell.angle_gamma   90.00
#
_symmetry.space_group_name_H-M   'P 1'
#
loop_
_entity.id
_entity.type
_entity.pdbx_description
1 polymer ?
#
loop_
_entity_poly.entity_id
_entity_poly.type
_entity_poly.pdbx_seq_one_letter_code
_entity_poly.pdbx_strand_id
1 'polypeptide(L)'
;MDPALFVSLYPGGGRPAYHLKMMLKVILYAYANRIYSSRQIAKQLKENIYFMWLSGHQTPDFRTINRFRSERMKDVIYEIFFSIVDLLRQEGLVKLEDYFLDGTKIEANANQCDFVWCKSTEKYDQKLEEKIRKIVA
;
A
#
# COMPACT_ATOMS: atom_id res chain seq x y z
N MET A 1 10.51 20.95 -0.74
CA MET A 1 10.87 19.93 -1.74
C MET A 1 11.33 20.64 -3.00
N ASP A 2 12.61 20.50 -3.34
CA ASP A 2 13.19 21.13 -4.53
C ASP A 2 12.60 20.49 -5.82
N PRO A 3 11.97 21.26 -6.72
CA PRO A 3 11.49 20.75 -8.00
C PRO A 3 12.56 20.07 -8.86
N ALA A 4 13.84 20.42 -8.70
CA ALA A 4 14.94 19.88 -9.49
C ALA A 4 15.11 18.36 -9.32
N LEU A 5 14.81 17.82 -8.14
CA LEU A 5 14.86 16.39 -7.83
C LEU A 5 13.97 15.55 -8.78
N PHE A 6 12.90 16.16 -9.28
CA PHE A 6 11.88 15.50 -10.09
C PHE A 6 12.15 15.61 -11.60
N VAL A 7 12.94 16.58 -12.03
CA VAL A 7 13.24 16.83 -13.45
C VAL A 7 14.17 15.74 -14.01
N SER A 8 15.15 15.27 -13.23
CA SER A 8 16.03 14.16 -13.62
C SER A 8 15.26 12.84 -13.82
N LEU A 9 14.17 12.64 -13.07
CA LEU A 9 13.34 11.44 -13.14
C LEU A 9 12.50 11.37 -14.41
N TYR A 10 12.36 12.46 -15.16
CA TYR A 10 11.57 12.52 -16.39
C TYR A 10 12.37 13.21 -17.51
N PRO A 11 13.21 12.46 -18.24
CA PRO A 11 13.97 13.00 -19.37
C PRO A 11 13.09 13.45 -20.55
N GLY A 12 11.77 13.24 -20.48
CA GLY A 12 10.81 13.55 -21.54
C GLY A 12 10.67 12.41 -22.56
N GLY A 13 9.97 12.71 -23.66
CA GLY A 13 9.67 11.77 -24.74
C GLY A 13 8.34 11.02 -24.55
N GLY A 14 7.58 10.89 -25.64
CA GLY A 14 6.28 10.19 -25.65
C GLY A 14 5.12 11.00 -25.07
N ARG A 15 4.09 10.29 -24.56
CA ARG A 15 2.87 10.91 -24.01
C ARG A 15 3.21 11.75 -22.76
N PRO A 16 2.61 12.95 -22.59
CA PRO A 16 2.84 13.77 -21.40
C PRO A 16 2.56 12.98 -20.13
N ALA A 17 3.52 13.02 -19.20
CA ALA A 17 3.42 12.34 -17.93
C ALA A 17 2.44 13.06 -16.99
N TYR A 18 1.87 12.30 -16.05
CA TYR A 18 1.13 12.87 -14.94
C TYR A 18 2.05 13.73 -14.06
N HIS A 19 1.47 14.75 -13.43
CA HIS A 19 2.23 15.64 -12.56
C HIS A 19 2.80 14.88 -11.35
N LEU A 20 4.12 14.97 -11.17
CA LEU A 20 4.90 14.24 -10.16
C LEU A 20 4.41 14.50 -8.74
N LYS A 21 4.19 15.76 -8.37
CA LYS A 21 3.69 16.10 -7.03
C LYS A 21 2.28 15.56 -6.79
N MET A 22 1.47 15.42 -7.84
CA MET A 22 0.13 14.85 -7.73
C MET A 22 0.22 13.35 -7.47
N MET A 23 1.01 12.63 -8.28
CA MET A 23 1.23 11.19 -8.12
C MET A 23 1.79 10.85 -6.73
N LEU A 24 2.75 11.65 -6.24
CA LEU A 24 3.36 11.48 -4.92
C LEU A 24 2.34 11.70 -3.79
N LYS A 25 1.50 12.73 -3.87
CA LYS A 25 0.41 12.97 -2.90
C LYS A 25 -0.56 11.79 -2.84
N VAL A 26 -0.99 11.28 -4.00
CA VAL A 26 -1.91 10.14 -4.09
C VAL A 26 -1.32 8.89 -3.43
N ILE A 27 -0.04 8.59 -3.68
CA ILE A 27 0.62 7.42 -3.06
C ILE A 27 0.74 7.59 -1.55
N LEU A 28 1.19 8.74 -1.07
CA LEU A 28 1.33 8.99 0.37
C LEU A 28 -0.01 8.89 1.09
N TYR A 29 -1.05 9.50 0.52
CA TYR A 29 -2.39 9.42 1.08
C TYR A 29 -2.95 7.99 1.06
N ALA A 30 -2.69 7.22 -0.01
CA ALA A 30 -3.06 5.81 -0.05
C ALA A 30 -2.40 5.00 1.07
N TYR A 31 -1.10 5.22 1.30
CA TYR A 31 -0.34 4.49 2.31
C TYR A 31 -0.75 4.86 3.73
N ALA A 32 -1.05 6.14 3.98
CA ALA A 32 -1.63 6.58 5.25
C ALA A 32 -2.97 5.87 5.54
N ASN A 33 -3.75 5.57 4.50
CA ASN A 33 -5.02 4.82 4.60
C ASN A 33 -4.84 3.29 4.50
N ARG A 34 -3.61 2.77 4.58
CA ARG A 34 -3.27 1.34 4.46
C ARG A 34 -3.66 0.69 3.11
N ILE A 35 -3.75 1.49 2.04
CA ILE A 35 -4.05 1.02 0.68
C ILE A 35 -2.74 0.93 -0.13
N TYR A 36 -2.23 -0.29 -0.27
CA TYR A 36 -0.93 -0.53 -0.94
C TYR A 36 -1.04 -1.07 -2.37
N SER A 37 -2.19 -1.64 -2.71
CA SER A 37 -2.43 -2.22 -4.04
C SER A 37 -2.66 -1.12 -5.06
N SER A 38 -1.85 -1.07 -6.12
CA SER A 38 -2.00 -0.08 -7.20
C SER A 38 -3.37 -0.14 -7.87
N ARG A 39 -3.98 -1.34 -7.94
CA ARG A 39 -5.35 -1.53 -8.44
C ARG A 39 -6.39 -0.92 -7.51
N GLN A 40 -6.22 -1.09 -6.20
CA GLN A 40 -7.09 -0.43 -5.22
C GLN A 40 -6.94 1.08 -5.28
N ILE A 41 -5.72 1.60 -5.38
CA ILE A 41 -5.48 3.04 -5.54
C ILE A 41 -6.18 3.58 -6.80
N ALA A 42 -6.04 2.89 -7.94
CA ALA A 42 -6.72 3.25 -9.18
C ALA A 42 -8.25 3.22 -9.06
N LYS A 43 -8.79 2.29 -8.26
CA LYS A 43 -10.22 2.20 -7.93
C LYS A 43 -10.65 3.40 -7.08
N GLN A 44 -9.90 3.73 -6.03
CA GLN A 44 -10.18 4.86 -5.15
C GLN A 44 -10.16 6.20 -5.89
N LEU A 45 -9.27 6.37 -6.88
CA LEU A 45 -9.27 7.55 -7.75
C LEU A 45 -10.57 7.77 -8.54
N LYS A 46 -11.40 6.74 -8.69
CA LYS A 46 -12.69 6.79 -9.39
C LYS A 46 -13.91 6.78 -8.48
N GLU A 47 -13.75 6.38 -7.22
CA GLU A 47 -14.90 6.15 -6.31
C GLU A 47 -14.85 7.04 -5.07
N ASN A 48 -13.67 7.53 -4.69
CA ASN A 48 -13.46 8.24 -3.44
C ASN A 48 -13.14 9.72 -3.69
N ILE A 49 -13.99 10.59 -3.15
CA ILE A 49 -13.93 12.05 -3.31
C ILE A 49 -12.58 12.60 -2.85
N TYR A 50 -11.98 12.08 -1.77
CA TYR A 50 -10.68 12.54 -1.30
C TYR A 50 -9.58 12.29 -2.32
N PHE A 51 -9.58 11.10 -2.94
CA PHE A 51 -8.61 10.75 -3.98
C PHE A 51 -8.85 11.57 -5.26
N MET A 52 -10.11 11.75 -5.65
CA MET A 52 -10.49 12.59 -6.79
C MET A 52 -10.07 14.05 -6.62
N TRP A 53 -10.23 14.61 -5.42
CA TRP A 53 -9.81 15.98 -5.13
C TRP A 53 -8.28 16.09 -5.16
N LEU A 54 -7.60 15.14 -4.51
CA LEU A 54 -6.13 15.13 -4.42
C LEU A 54 -5.46 14.97 -5.79
N SER A 55 -6.07 14.19 -6.69
CA SER A 55 -5.58 14.01 -8.06
C SER A 55 -6.03 15.11 -9.03
N GLY A 56 -6.91 16.02 -8.61
CA GLY A 56 -7.53 17.00 -9.51
C GLY A 56 -8.36 16.34 -10.59
N HIS A 57 -9.16 15.32 -10.23
CA HIS A 57 -9.97 14.47 -11.12
C HIS A 57 -9.18 13.65 -12.14
N GLN A 58 -7.86 13.60 -12.02
CA GLN A 58 -7.05 12.72 -12.86
C GLN A 58 -7.13 11.28 -12.34
N THR A 59 -7.30 10.32 -13.26
CA THR A 59 -7.45 8.90 -12.93
C THR A 59 -6.31 8.08 -13.56
N PRO A 60 -5.07 8.18 -13.03
CA PRO A 60 -3.96 7.36 -13.50
C PRO A 60 -4.28 5.87 -13.34
N ASP A 61 -3.93 5.08 -14.35
CA ASP A 61 -4.17 3.64 -14.33
C ASP A 61 -3.24 2.93 -13.34
N PHE A 62 -3.62 1.73 -12.90
CA PHE A 62 -2.83 0.94 -11.94
C PHE A 62 -1.40 0.67 -12.44
N ARG A 63 -1.22 0.56 -13.77
CA ARG A 63 0.11 0.42 -14.40
C ARG A 63 0.95 1.67 -14.24
N THR A 64 0.35 2.84 -14.42
CA THR A 64 1.02 4.14 -14.24
C THR A 64 1.44 4.33 -12.79
N ILE A 65 0.55 4.02 -11.85
CA ILE A 65 0.83 4.08 -10.41
C ILE A 65 1.97 3.12 -10.05
N ASN A 66 1.91 1.88 -10.55
CA ASN A 66 2.94 0.90 -10.26
C ASN A 66 4.29 1.32 -10.85
N ARG A 67 4.31 1.80 -12.10
CA ARG A 67 5.52 2.28 -12.78
C ARG A 67 6.16 3.45 -12.03
N PHE A 68 5.34 4.41 -11.62
CA PHE A 68 5.81 5.55 -10.83
C PHE A 68 6.48 5.08 -9.53
N ARG A 69 5.87 4.11 -8.84
CA ARG A 69 6.44 3.52 -7.62
C ARG A 69 7.73 2.73 -7.86
N SER A 70 7.75 1.84 -8.85
CA SER A 70 8.83 0.85 -9.03
C SER A 70 10.04 1.39 -9.77
N GLU A 71 9.85 2.32 -10.70
CA GLU A 71 10.93 2.85 -11.55
C GLU A 71 11.37 4.24 -11.10
N ARG A 72 10.42 5.13 -10.78
CA ARG A 72 10.73 6.56 -10.60
C ARG A 72 10.98 6.94 -9.15
N MET A 73 10.29 6.28 -8.22
CA MET A 73 10.34 6.61 -6.79
C MET A 73 11.23 5.67 -5.98
N LYS A 74 11.84 4.65 -6.59
CA LYS A 74 12.53 3.57 -5.87
C LYS A 74 13.59 4.10 -4.89
N ASP A 75 14.39 5.06 -5.35
CA ASP A 75 15.51 5.58 -4.57
C ASP A 75 15.09 6.77 -3.69
N VAL A 76 14.00 7.47 -4.07
CA VAL A 76 13.57 8.73 -3.43
C VAL A 76 12.49 8.52 -2.36
N ILE A 77 11.74 7.41 -2.42
CA ILE A 77 10.59 7.18 -1.54
C ILE A 77 10.98 7.12 -0.06
N TYR A 78 12.15 6.56 0.25
CA TYR A 78 12.68 6.52 1.61
C TYR A 78 12.98 7.92 2.12
N GLU A 79 13.72 8.73 1.35
CA GLU A 79 14.06 10.11 1.72
C GLU A 79 12.81 10.97 1.94
N ILE A 80 11.81 10.83 1.06
CA ILE A 80 10.53 11.53 1.19
C ILE A 80 9.79 11.08 2.44
N PHE A 81 9.76 9.77 2.72
CA PHE A 81 9.11 9.24 3.91
C PHE A 81 9.78 9.77 5.20
N PHE A 82 11.11 9.71 5.28
CA PHE A 82 11.86 10.28 6.41
C PHE A 82 11.60 11.78 6.56
N SER A 83 11.58 12.53 5.46
CA SER A 83 11.28 13.96 5.48
C SER A 83 9.88 14.27 6.04
N ILE A 84 8.88 13.44 5.71
CA ILE A 84 7.51 13.60 6.22
C ILE A 84 7.44 13.25 7.70
N VAL A 85 8.09 12.16 8.12
CA VAL A 85 8.12 11.76 9.53
C VAL A 85 8.84 12.82 10.37
N ASP A 86 9.96 13.36 9.88
CA ASP A 86 10.66 14.43 10.59
C ASP A 86 9.83 15.71 10.66
N LEU A 87 9.09 16.06 9.59
CA LEU A 87 8.14 17.17 9.62
C LEU A 87 7.06 16.95 10.69
N LEU A 88 6.46 15.75 10.76
CA LEU A 88 5.45 15.42 11.77
C LEU A 88 6.00 15.46 13.19
N ARG A 89 7.28 15.08 13.37
CA ARG A 89 8.00 15.19 14.64
C ARG A 89 8.22 16.65 15.03
N GLN A 90 8.67 17.49 14.08
CA GLN A 90 8.89 18.93 14.31
C GLN A 90 7.59 19.65 14.71
N GLU A 91 6.46 19.29 14.10
CA GLU A 91 5.13 19.81 14.42
C GLU A 91 4.55 19.22 15.72
N GLY A 92 5.27 18.31 16.41
CA GLY A 92 4.82 17.69 17.65
C GLY A 92 3.65 16.72 17.51
N LEU A 93 3.28 16.33 16.28
CA LEU A 93 2.19 15.39 16.00
C LEU A 93 2.60 13.93 16.22
N VAL A 94 3.91 13.64 16.20
CA VAL A 94 4.47 12.31 16.43
C VAL A 94 5.60 12.39 17.45
N LYS A 95 5.49 11.61 18.52
CA LYS A 95 6.59 11.37 19.46
C LYS A 95 7.30 10.09 19.03
N LEU A 96 8.55 10.19 18.55
CA LEU A 96 9.37 9.04 18.11
C LEU A 96 9.96 8.25 19.29
N GLU A 97 9.26 8.24 20.43
CA GLU A 97 9.74 7.66 21.69
C GLU A 97 9.41 6.17 21.79
N ASP A 98 8.30 5.74 21.17
CA ASP A 98 7.82 4.37 21.25
C ASP A 98 8.16 3.58 19.98
N TYR A 99 9.00 2.55 20.12
CA TYR A 99 9.32 1.61 19.05
C TYR A 99 8.54 0.29 19.25
N PHE A 100 7.49 0.10 18.45
CA PHE A 100 6.70 -1.14 18.45
C PHE A 100 7.27 -2.13 17.44
N LEU A 101 7.97 -3.14 17.94
CA LEU A 101 8.44 -4.27 17.15
C LEU A 101 7.37 -5.37 17.15
N ASP A 102 6.52 -5.41 16.13
CA ASP A 102 5.55 -6.50 15.95
C ASP A 102 6.22 -7.68 15.23
N GLY A 103 6.88 -8.54 16.00
CA GLY A 103 7.51 -9.74 15.50
C GLY A 103 6.48 -10.83 15.22
N THR A 104 6.06 -11.02 13.96
CA THR A 104 5.32 -12.24 13.58
C THR A 104 6.31 -13.41 13.49
N LYS A 105 6.23 -14.36 14.43
CA LYS A 105 6.98 -15.62 14.33
C LYS A 105 6.37 -16.48 13.22
N ILE A 106 6.91 -16.40 12.02
CA ILE A 106 6.54 -17.29 10.92
C ILE A 106 7.31 -18.59 11.12
N GLU A 107 6.64 -19.58 11.70
CA GLU A 107 7.17 -20.95 11.75
C GLU A 107 7.13 -21.52 10.33
N ALA A 108 8.24 -22.11 9.88
CA ALA A 108 8.29 -22.79 8.60
C ALA A 108 7.28 -23.94 8.61
N ASN A 109 6.31 -23.91 7.69
CA ASN A 109 5.42 -25.05 7.47
C ASN A 109 6.21 -26.16 6.76
N ALA A 110 6.98 -26.91 7.53
CA ALA A 110 7.53 -28.20 7.12
C ALA A 110 6.48 -29.28 7.43
N ASN A 111 5.39 -29.32 6.66
CA ASN A 111 4.48 -30.45 6.72
C ASN A 111 5.23 -31.67 6.16
N GLN A 112 5.79 -32.47 7.06
CA GLN A 112 6.53 -33.70 6.75
C GLN A 112 5.57 -34.89 6.52
N CYS A 113 4.26 -34.65 6.44
CA CYS A 113 3.23 -35.69 6.34
C CYS A 113 2.16 -35.32 5.31
N ASP A 114 2.23 -35.96 4.14
CA ASP A 114 1.24 -35.86 3.05
C ASP A 114 -0.07 -36.63 3.30
N PHE A 115 -0.19 -37.32 4.43
CA PHE A 115 -1.37 -38.12 4.76
C PHE A 115 -2.20 -37.47 5.88
N VAL A 116 -3.51 -37.36 5.65
CA VAL A 116 -4.47 -36.81 6.61
C VAL A 116 -5.51 -37.89 6.93
N TRP A 117 -5.78 -38.11 8.21
CA TRP A 117 -6.76 -39.10 8.65
C TRP A 117 -8.19 -38.65 8.34
N CYS A 118 -9.00 -39.53 7.71
CA CYS A 118 -10.37 -39.22 7.28
C CYS A 118 -11.25 -38.61 8.39
N LYS A 119 -11.18 -39.18 9.61
CA LYS A 119 -11.89 -38.66 10.79
C LYS A 119 -11.51 -37.23 11.17
N SER A 120 -10.26 -36.84 10.92
CA SER A 120 -9.80 -35.47 11.18
C SER A 120 -10.43 -34.51 10.19
N THR A 121 -10.46 -34.89 8.90
CA THR A 121 -11.09 -34.13 7.82
C THR A 121 -12.57 -33.90 8.10
N GLU A 122 -13.32 -34.96 8.43
CA GLU A 122 -14.74 -34.88 8.78
C GLU A 122 -15.01 -33.92 9.95
N LYS A 123 -14.16 -33.96 10.99
CA LYS A 123 -14.27 -33.08 12.15
C LYS A 123 -14.00 -31.61 11.80
N TYR A 124 -13.03 -31.34 10.93
CA TYR A 124 -12.76 -29.98 10.47
C TYR A 124 -13.85 -29.43 9.56
N ASP A 125 -14.45 -30.29 8.74
CA ASP A 125 -15.54 -29.93 7.84
C ASP A 125 -16.80 -29.53 8.62
N GLN A 126 -17.19 -30.33 9.63
CA GLN A 126 -18.28 -29.98 10.54
C GLN A 126 -18.06 -28.65 11.26
N LYS A 127 -16.84 -28.40 11.75
CA LYS A 127 -16.48 -27.12 12.39
C LYS A 127 -16.51 -25.95 11.41
N LEU A 128 -16.19 -26.18 10.14
CA LEU A 128 -16.25 -25.16 9.09
C LEU A 128 -17.70 -24.80 8.81
N GLU A 129 -18.59 -25.78 8.68
CA GLU A 129 -20.02 -25.54 8.52
C GLU A 129 -20.60 -24.73 9.68
N GLU A 130 -20.26 -25.07 10.93
CA GLU A 130 -20.69 -24.31 12.11
C GLU A 130 -20.24 -22.84 12.05
N LYS A 131 -18.99 -22.58 11.61
CA LYS A 131 -18.47 -21.22 11.45
C LYS A 131 -19.18 -20.47 10.33
N ILE A 132 -19.45 -21.12 9.19
CA ILE A 132 -20.19 -20.52 8.07
C ILE A 132 -21.60 -20.12 8.54
N ARG A 133 -22.30 -21.01 9.25
CA ARG A 133 -23.63 -20.71 9.79
C ARG A 133 -23.62 -19.51 10.74
N LYS A 134 -22.59 -19.36 11.58
CA LYS A 134 -22.43 -18.20 12.47
C LYS A 134 -22.14 -16.89 11.75
N ILE A 135 -21.58 -16.93 10.55
CA ILE A 135 -21.25 -15.73 9.76
C ILE A 135 -22.44 -15.29 8.90
N VAL A 136 -23.27 -16.24 8.47
CA VAL A 136 -24.41 -16.00 7.57
C VAL A 136 -25.71 -15.67 8.34
N ALA A 137 -25.82 -16.07 9.61
CA ALA A 137 -26.91 -15.65 10.51
C ALA A 137 -26.69 -14.24 11.07
#